data_AF-A0A1W9PUH8-F1
#
_entry.id   AF-A0A1W9PUH8-F1
#
_cell.length_a   1.000
_cell.length_b   1.000
_cell.length_c   1.000
_cell.angle_alpha   90.00
_cell.angle_beta   90.00
_cell.angle_gamma   90.00
#
_symmetry.space_group_name_H-M   'P 1'
#
loop_
_entity.id
_entity.type
_entity.pdbx_description
1 polymer ?
#
loop_
_entity_poly.entity_id
_entity_poly.type
_entity_poly.pdbx_seq_one_letter_code
_entity_poly.pdbx_strand_id
1 'polypeptide(L)'
;MDTIQDFEDILWLLSKHNVRYLIVGGLAVIFHAKPRYTKDIDIWLDSRVENVKNANKALEEFGSPVFLSVPVKEDEILQLGVAPDRIDFLLSLQGVSFENAWRKKIVSRYGDVDANWIDIDTLIEVKQQINSPRHQEDVKILLMAKQKQQPDNPDNRRT
;
A
#
# COMPACT_ATOMS: atom_id res chain seq x y z
N MET A 1 7.09 8.39 -13.26
CA MET A 1 5.82 7.66 -13.25
C MET A 1 4.79 8.71 -13.57
N ASP A 2 3.93 8.53 -14.58
CA ASP A 2 2.78 9.41 -14.70
C ASP A 2 1.94 9.23 -13.44
N THR A 3 1.74 10.30 -12.70
CA THR A 3 1.08 10.29 -11.39
C THR A 3 -0.31 10.87 -11.49
N ILE A 4 -1.16 10.45 -10.55
CA ILE A 4 -2.50 11.02 -10.36
C ILE A 4 -2.36 12.06 -9.25
N GLN A 5 -2.72 13.31 -9.54
CA GLN A 5 -2.55 14.43 -8.61
C GLN A 5 -3.27 14.17 -7.28
N ASP A 6 -4.49 13.65 -7.32
CA ASP A 6 -5.27 13.30 -6.12
C ASP A 6 -4.52 12.31 -5.22
N PHE A 7 -3.72 11.40 -5.79
CA PHE A 7 -2.93 10.45 -5.02
C PHE A 7 -1.72 11.14 -4.36
N GLU A 8 -1.08 12.07 -5.05
CA GLU A 8 0.00 12.88 -4.45
C GLU A 8 -0.53 13.74 -3.30
N ASP A 9 -1.68 14.40 -3.51
CA ASP A 9 -2.30 15.29 -2.54
C ASP A 9 -2.71 14.54 -1.28
N ILE A 10 -3.36 13.37 -1.41
CA ILE A 10 -3.75 12.58 -0.24
C ILE A 10 -2.53 12.02 0.50
N LEU A 11 -1.50 11.55 -0.20
CA LEU A 11 -0.27 11.04 0.41
C LEU A 11 0.49 12.15 1.16
N TRP A 12 0.52 13.36 0.60
CA TRP A 12 1.06 14.55 1.27
C TRP A 12 0.28 14.88 2.54
N LEU A 13 -1.05 14.89 2.48
CA LEU A 13 -1.90 15.16 3.65
C LEU A 13 -1.75 14.10 4.75
N LEU A 14 -1.69 12.82 4.37
CA LEU A 14 -1.41 11.74 5.33
C LEU A 14 -0.07 11.96 6.04
N SER A 15 0.97 12.37 5.30
CA SER A 15 2.27 12.72 5.88
C SER A 15 2.18 13.93 6.81
N LYS A 16 1.52 15.01 6.37
CA LYS A 16 1.30 16.25 7.15
C LYS A 16 0.62 15.97 8.49
N HIS A 17 -0.35 15.06 8.52
CA HIS A 17 -1.09 14.68 9.72
C HIS A 17 -0.45 13.53 10.51
N ASN A 18 0.79 13.15 10.18
CA ASN A 18 1.56 12.07 10.83
C ASN A 18 0.83 10.71 10.83
N VAL A 19 0.14 10.40 9.73
CA VAL A 19 -0.57 9.13 9.56
C VAL A 19 0.42 8.03 9.20
N ARG A 20 0.37 6.92 9.94
CA ARG A 20 1.04 5.68 9.59
C ARG A 20 0.19 4.93 8.57
N TYR A 21 0.75 4.78 7.38
CA TYR A 21 0.10 4.10 6.26
C TYR A 21 1.10 3.35 5.38
N LEU A 22 0.63 2.37 4.62
CA LEU A 22 1.43 1.71 3.58
C LEU A 22 0.64 1.70 2.27
N ILE A 23 1.26 2.10 1.17
CA ILE A 23 0.75 1.84 -0.17
C ILE A 23 0.88 0.33 -0.42
N VAL A 24 -0.23 -0.30 -0.76
CA VAL A 24 -0.34 -1.74 -1.01
C VAL A 24 -0.95 -2.02 -2.39
N GLY A 25 -1.52 -3.21 -2.58
CA GLY A 25 -2.42 -3.50 -3.69
C GLY A 25 -1.81 -3.37 -5.09
N GLY A 26 -2.52 -2.67 -5.98
CA GLY A 26 -2.19 -2.58 -7.39
C GLY A 26 -0.86 -1.88 -7.68
N LEU A 27 -0.71 -0.69 -7.11
CA LEU A 27 0.45 0.19 -7.29
C LEU A 27 1.72 -0.38 -6.67
N ALA A 28 1.62 -1.05 -5.51
CA ALA A 28 2.77 -1.70 -4.90
C ALA A 28 3.36 -2.81 -5.79
N VAL A 29 2.54 -3.52 -6.58
CA VAL A 29 3.06 -4.50 -7.57
C VAL A 29 3.86 -3.82 -8.68
N ILE A 30 3.36 -2.67 -9.15
CA ILE A 30 4.03 -1.87 -10.18
C ILE A 30 5.37 -1.37 -9.68
N PHE A 31 5.39 -0.87 -8.44
CA PHE A 31 6.59 -0.42 -7.75
C PHE A 31 7.66 -1.52 -7.68
N HIS A 32 7.28 -2.75 -7.34
CA HIS A 32 8.24 -3.84 -7.10
C HIS A 32 8.71 -4.60 -8.33
N ALA A 33 7.85 -4.84 -9.32
CA ALA A 33 8.10 -5.92 -10.29
C ALA A 33 8.05 -5.53 -11.77
N LYS A 34 6.97 -4.87 -12.21
CA LYS A 34 6.84 -4.45 -13.61
C LYS A 34 5.71 -3.45 -13.77
N PRO A 35 5.83 -2.48 -14.70
CA PRO A 35 4.70 -1.66 -15.11
C PRO A 35 3.55 -2.53 -15.60
N ARG A 36 2.42 -2.42 -14.91
CA ARG A 36 1.08 -2.76 -15.41
C ARG A 36 0.21 -1.53 -15.27
N TYR A 37 -0.97 -1.55 -15.85
CA TYR A 37 -1.92 -0.47 -15.67
C TYR A 37 -2.80 -0.74 -14.44
N THR A 38 -2.77 0.16 -13.48
CA THR A 38 -3.71 0.23 -12.35
C THR A 38 -4.06 1.69 -12.17
N LYS A 39 -5.31 1.97 -11.80
CA LYS A 39 -5.84 3.33 -11.71
C LYS A 39 -6.59 3.51 -10.39
N ASP A 40 -5.99 2.99 -9.36
CA ASP A 40 -6.49 2.96 -8.00
C ASP A 40 -5.28 2.86 -7.09
N ILE A 41 -5.39 3.50 -5.93
CA ILE A 41 -4.41 3.40 -4.85
C ILE A 41 -5.07 2.74 -3.64
N ASP A 42 -4.44 1.68 -3.16
CA ASP A 42 -4.82 0.99 -1.95
C ASP A 42 -3.88 1.43 -0.82
N ILE A 43 -4.43 2.03 0.25
CA ILE A 43 -3.70 2.57 1.39
C ILE A 43 -4.10 1.79 2.65
N TRP A 44 -3.17 1.01 3.18
CA TRP A 44 -3.37 0.31 4.46
C TRP A 44 -2.96 1.21 5.62
N LEU A 45 -3.90 1.53 6.51
CA LEU A 45 -3.72 2.35 7.70
C LEU A 45 -3.50 1.51 8.95
N ASP A 46 -2.75 2.06 9.90
CA ASP A 46 -2.71 1.54 11.27
C ASP A 46 -4.08 1.72 11.94
N SER A 47 -4.68 0.64 12.44
CA SER A 47 -6.03 0.63 13.03
C SER A 47 -6.09 1.24 14.43
N ARG A 48 -4.96 1.68 15.01
CA ARG A 48 -4.97 2.40 16.29
C ARG A 48 -5.82 3.67 16.19
N VAL A 49 -6.69 3.87 17.18
CA VAL A 49 -7.67 4.97 17.22
C VAL A 49 -7.05 6.34 16.92
N GLU A 50 -5.86 6.63 17.45
CA GLU A 50 -5.19 7.92 17.21
C GLU A 50 -4.74 8.09 15.75
N ASN A 51 -4.29 7.01 15.11
CA ASN A 51 -3.94 7.04 13.70
C ASN A 51 -5.16 7.26 12.80
N VAL A 52 -6.28 6.59 13.11
CA VAL A 52 -7.56 6.79 12.41
C VAL A 52 -8.08 8.21 12.58
N LYS A 53 -7.95 8.81 13.77
CA LYS A 53 -8.28 10.23 13.99
C LYS A 53 -7.42 11.16 13.14
N ASN A 54 -6.12 10.89 13.04
CA ASN A 54 -5.23 11.68 12.19
C ASN A 54 -5.53 11.48 10.69
N ALA A 55 -5.87 10.26 10.27
CA ALA A 55 -6.35 9.98 8.92
C ALA A 55 -7.63 10.76 8.61
N ASN A 56 -8.57 10.86 9.55
CA ASN A 56 -9.78 11.67 9.38
C ASN A 56 -9.49 13.17 9.26
N LYS A 57 -8.48 13.71 9.95
CA LYS A 57 -8.04 15.11 9.74
C LYS A 57 -7.44 15.32 8.35
N ALA A 58 -6.67 14.35 7.84
CA ALA A 58 -6.15 14.38 6.48
C ALA A 58 -7.29 14.30 5.45
N LEU A 59 -8.27 13.42 5.66
CA LEU A 59 -9.47 13.31 4.82
C LEU A 59 -10.30 14.59 4.84
N GLU A 60 -10.43 15.26 5.99
CA GLU A 60 -11.16 16.52 6.12
C GLU A 60 -10.48 17.62 5.31
N GLU A 61 -9.16 17.75 5.43
CA GLU A 61 -8.38 18.72 4.66
C GLU A 61 -8.37 18.40 3.16
N PHE A 62 -8.43 17.11 2.79
CA PHE A 62 -8.58 16.68 1.39
C PHE A 62 -9.96 17.05 0.81
N GLY A 63 -10.95 17.35 1.66
CA GLY A 63 -12.32 17.61 1.24
C GLY A 63 -13.15 16.32 1.05
N SER A 64 -12.77 15.23 1.71
CA SER A 64 -13.52 13.97 1.67
C SER A 64 -14.93 14.16 2.27
N PRO A 65 -16.00 13.68 1.60
CA PRO A 65 -17.36 13.68 2.16
C PRO A 65 -17.59 12.56 3.18
N VAL A 66 -16.64 11.62 3.30
CA VAL A 66 -16.74 10.42 4.13
C VAL A 66 -15.48 10.25 4.98
N PHE A 67 -15.64 9.63 6.14
CA PHE A 67 -14.60 9.46 7.15
C PHE A 67 -14.61 8.03 7.70
N LEU A 68 -13.48 7.59 8.23
CA LEU A 68 -13.36 6.31 8.91
C LEU A 68 -14.15 6.33 10.23
N SER A 69 -14.74 5.19 10.59
CA SER A 69 -15.54 5.03 11.80
C SER A 69 -14.70 5.22 13.07
N VAL A 70 -15.25 5.94 14.04
CA VAL A 70 -14.76 5.99 15.44
C VAL A 70 -15.94 5.67 16.36
N PRO A 71 -15.97 4.54 17.09
CA PRO A 71 -14.90 3.56 17.29
C PRO A 71 -14.48 2.81 16.01
N VAL A 72 -13.20 2.42 15.95
CA VAL A 72 -12.58 1.80 14.77
C VAL A 72 -13.19 0.43 14.51
N LYS A 73 -13.48 0.15 13.24
CA LYS A 73 -13.93 -1.16 12.73
C LYS A 73 -12.83 -1.71 11.84
N GLU A 74 -12.14 -2.77 12.26
CA GLU A 74 -10.95 -3.26 11.55
C GLU A 74 -11.24 -3.78 10.13
N ASP A 75 -12.47 -4.20 9.87
CA ASP A 75 -12.97 -4.68 8.58
C ASP A 75 -13.54 -3.58 7.67
N GLU A 76 -13.57 -2.32 8.15
CA GLU A 76 -14.02 -1.19 7.34
C GLU A 76 -13.01 -0.91 6.22
N ILE A 77 -13.57 -0.72 5.03
CA ILE A 77 -12.88 -0.18 3.87
C ILE A 77 -13.58 1.12 3.51
N LEU A 78 -12.84 2.23 3.53
CA LEU A 78 -13.34 3.51 3.05
C LEU A 78 -12.87 3.70 1.61
N GLN A 79 -13.81 3.84 0.69
CA GLN A 79 -13.53 4.16 -0.70
C GLN A 79 -13.82 5.65 -0.94
N LEU A 80 -12.88 6.33 -1.58
CA LEU A 80 -13.04 7.69 -2.07
C LEU A 80 -12.88 7.71 -3.60
N GLY A 81 -13.81 8.42 -4.27
CA GLY A 81 -13.82 8.53 -5.73
C GLY A 81 -14.22 7.25 -6.47
N VAL A 82 -13.89 7.23 -7.77
CA VAL A 82 -14.11 6.11 -8.70
C VAL A 82 -12.88 5.97 -9.61
N ALA A 83 -12.65 4.79 -10.16
CA ALA A 83 -11.55 4.61 -11.11
C ALA A 83 -11.74 5.58 -12.31
N PRO A 84 -10.71 6.30 -12.76
CA PRO A 84 -9.28 6.06 -12.56
C PRO A 84 -8.61 6.67 -11.30
N ASP A 85 -9.35 7.40 -10.48
CA ASP A 85 -8.80 8.17 -9.36
C ASP A 85 -9.40 7.65 -8.03
N ARG A 86 -9.53 6.32 -7.92
CA ARG A 86 -10.08 5.67 -6.72
C ARG A 86 -9.02 5.51 -5.65
N ILE A 87 -9.34 5.91 -4.42
CA ILE A 87 -8.49 5.72 -3.24
C ILE A 87 -9.26 4.79 -2.28
N ASP A 88 -8.66 3.64 -1.97
CA ASP A 88 -9.19 2.68 -0.99
C ASP A 88 -8.35 2.74 0.28
N PHE A 89 -8.97 3.00 1.43
CA PHE A 89 -8.34 2.92 2.73
C PHE A 89 -8.75 1.63 3.43
N LEU A 90 -7.77 0.81 3.80
CA LEU A 90 -7.96 -0.45 4.50
C LEU A 90 -7.43 -0.33 5.93
N LEU A 91 -8.11 -0.91 6.91
CA LEU A 91 -7.65 -0.93 8.31
C LEU A 91 -7.04 -2.28 8.72
N SER A 92 -7.26 -3.32 7.93
CA SER A 92 -6.66 -4.64 8.16
C SER A 92 -6.32 -5.32 6.84
N LEU A 93 -5.35 -6.23 6.90
CA LEU A 93 -5.00 -7.15 5.82
C LEU A 93 -4.87 -8.55 6.42
N GLN A 94 -5.43 -9.55 5.75
CA GLN A 94 -5.43 -10.91 6.24
C GLN A 94 -4.00 -11.47 6.31
N GLY A 95 -3.69 -12.15 7.43
CA GLY A 95 -2.45 -12.90 7.59
C GLY A 95 -1.21 -12.06 7.91
N VAL A 96 -1.32 -10.73 8.01
CA VAL A 96 -0.17 -9.85 8.26
C VAL A 96 -0.45 -8.83 9.37
N SER A 97 0.59 -8.48 10.13
CA SER A 97 0.52 -7.45 11.18
C SER A 97 1.01 -6.11 10.65
N PHE A 98 0.23 -5.04 10.89
CA PHE A 98 0.61 -3.67 10.50
C PHE A 98 1.96 -3.27 11.09
N GLU A 99 2.20 -3.56 12.37
CA GLU A 99 3.46 -3.21 13.04
C GLU A 99 4.67 -3.90 12.40
N ASN A 100 4.52 -5.17 12.00
CA ASN A 100 5.60 -5.91 11.34
C ASN A 100 5.88 -5.34 9.95
N ALA A 101 4.83 -5.05 9.17
CA ALA A 101 4.96 -4.45 7.84
C ALA A 101 5.56 -3.03 7.92
N TRP A 102 5.13 -2.22 8.89
CA TRP A 102 5.60 -0.85 9.09
C TRP A 102 7.10 -0.76 9.37
N ARG A 103 7.67 -1.73 10.09
CA ARG A 103 9.12 -1.79 10.35
C ARG A 103 9.93 -2.11 9.10
N LYS A 104 9.33 -2.81 8.13
CA LYS A 104 9.97 -3.21 6.86
C LYS A 104 9.71 -2.24 5.71
N LYS A 105 8.88 -1.20 5.93
CA LYS A 105 8.43 -0.29 4.88
C LYS A 105 9.59 0.29 4.07
N ILE A 106 9.31 0.56 2.80
CA ILE A 106 10.22 1.23 1.89
C ILE A 106 9.73 2.67 1.73
N VAL A 107 10.58 3.65 2.00
CA VAL A 107 10.27 5.05 1.73
C VAL A 107 10.78 5.39 0.33
N SER A 108 9.87 5.77 -0.57
CA SER A 108 10.19 6.14 -1.96
C SER A 108 9.15 7.10 -2.49
N ARG A 109 9.52 7.91 -3.49
CA ARG A 109 8.63 8.93 -4.04
C ARG A 109 7.47 8.32 -4.84
N TYR A 110 6.28 8.88 -4.65
CA TYR A 110 5.18 8.82 -5.60
C TYR A 110 5.00 10.23 -6.16
N GLY A 111 5.32 10.45 -7.44
CA GLY A 111 5.39 11.80 -7.99
C GLY A 111 6.41 12.64 -7.21
N ASP A 112 5.96 13.74 -6.63
CA ASP A 112 6.79 14.63 -5.84
C ASP A 112 6.79 14.37 -4.33
N VAL A 113 5.96 13.45 -3.83
CA VAL A 113 5.82 13.20 -2.39
C VAL A 113 6.56 11.94 -1.94
N ASP A 114 7.23 12.00 -0.79
CA ASP A 114 7.78 10.81 -0.14
C ASP A 114 6.63 9.95 0.41
N ALA A 115 6.56 8.70 -0.03
CA ALA A 115 5.50 7.77 0.33
C ALA A 115 6.02 6.50 0.99
N ASN A 116 5.19 5.90 1.83
CA ASN A 116 5.48 4.67 2.54
C ASN A 116 4.92 3.47 1.76
N TRP A 117 5.79 2.61 1.24
CA TRP A 117 5.44 1.43 0.47
C TRP A 117 5.60 0.16 1.30
N ILE A 118 4.69 -0.80 1.12
CA ILE A 118 4.88 -2.15 1.64
C ILE A 118 6.10 -2.82 1.00
N ASP A 119 6.87 -3.59 1.77
CA ASP A 119 7.97 -4.38 1.23
C ASP A 119 7.47 -5.55 0.38
N ILE A 120 8.36 -6.07 -0.47
CA ILE A 120 8.01 -7.12 -1.43
C ILE A 120 7.56 -8.41 -0.76
N ASP A 121 8.13 -8.76 0.40
CA ASP A 121 7.84 -10.03 1.08
C ASP A 121 6.45 -9.98 1.72
N THR A 122 6.18 -8.91 2.45
CA THR A 122 4.86 -8.70 3.06
C THR A 122 3.78 -8.57 1.97
N LEU A 123 4.07 -7.93 0.83
CA LEU A 123 3.13 -7.85 -0.29
C LEU A 123 2.81 -9.23 -0.88
N ILE A 124 3.80 -10.11 -1.02
CA ILE A 124 3.59 -11.50 -1.46
C ILE A 124 2.69 -12.23 -0.46
N GLU A 125 2.97 -12.13 0.84
CA GLU A 125 2.17 -12.76 1.91
C GLU A 125 0.70 -12.35 1.84
N VAL A 126 0.42 -11.04 1.73
CA VAL A 126 -0.94 -10.50 1.61
C VAL A 126 -1.67 -11.11 0.40
N LYS A 127 -1.01 -11.14 -0.76
CA LYS A 127 -1.64 -11.62 -1.99
C LYS A 127 -1.87 -13.13 -2.00
N GLN A 128 -1.04 -13.90 -1.30
CA GLN A 128 -1.24 -15.34 -1.15
C GLN A 128 -2.49 -15.70 -0.34
N GLN A 129 -2.96 -14.82 0.55
CA GLN A 129 -4.21 -15.04 1.29
C GLN A 129 -5.46 -14.87 0.42
N ILE A 130 -5.35 -14.19 -0.72
CA ILE A 130 -6.49 -13.87 -1.59
C ILE A 130 -6.58 -14.88 -2.72
N ASN A 131 -7.59 -15.76 -2.67
CA ASN A 131 -7.82 -16.74 -3.72
C ASN A 131 -8.45 -16.09 -4.97
N SER A 132 -7.60 -15.56 -5.85
CA SER A 132 -8.01 -14.88 -7.08
C SER A 132 -6.95 -15.06 -8.18
N PRO A 133 -7.33 -15.34 -9.45
CA PRO A 133 -6.37 -15.51 -10.54
C PRO A 133 -5.42 -14.32 -10.73
N ARG A 134 -5.92 -13.09 -10.55
CA ARG A 134 -5.11 -11.86 -10.62
C ARG A 134 -4.04 -11.83 -9.52
N HIS A 135 -4.40 -12.22 -8.29
CA HIS A 135 -3.48 -12.21 -7.15
C HIS A 135 -2.43 -13.30 -7.27
N GLN A 136 -2.79 -14.48 -7.80
CA GLN A 136 -1.83 -15.54 -8.11
C GLN A 136 -0.80 -15.11 -9.15
N GLU A 137 -1.22 -14.37 -10.18
CA GLU A 137 -0.31 -13.82 -11.19
C GLU A 137 0.60 -12.74 -10.59
N ASP A 138 0.04 -11.83 -9.80
CA ASP A 138 0.82 -10.82 -9.08
C ASP A 138 1.91 -11.49 -8.19
N VAL A 139 1.57 -12.57 -7.47
CA VAL A 139 2.54 -13.33 -6.64
C VAL A 139 3.68 -13.89 -7.49
N LYS A 140 3.40 -14.51 -8.64
CA LYS A 140 4.45 -15.04 -9.54
C LYS A 140 5.38 -13.93 -10.01
N ILE A 141 4.82 -12.80 -10.43
CA ILE A 141 5.57 -11.64 -10.92
C ILE A 141 6.46 -11.05 -9.81
N LEU A 142 5.93 -10.91 -8.59
CA LEU A 142 6.68 -10.43 -7.44
C LEU A 142 7.83 -11.37 -7.06
N LEU A 143 7.60 -12.69 -7.08
CA LEU A 143 8.65 -13.67 -6.81
C LEU A 143 9.78 -13.59 -7.86
N MET A 144 9.45 -13.44 -9.14
CA MET A 144 10.45 -13.24 -10.20
C MET A 144 11.24 -11.94 -10.00
N ALA A 145 10.58 -10.86 -9.58
CA ALA A 145 11.24 -9.58 -9.31
C ALA A 145 12.18 -9.68 -8.09
N LYS A 146 11.72 -10.32 -7.01
CA LYS A 146 12.54 -10.59 -5.82
C LYS A 146 13.82 -11.33 -6.16
N GLN A 147 13.75 -12.35 -7.02
CA GLN A 147 14.92 -13.11 -7.47
C GLN A 147 15.91 -12.25 -8.26
N LYS A 148 15.44 -11.31 -9.08
CA LYS A 148 16.32 -10.40 -9.83
C LYS A 148 16.99 -9.34 -8.94
N GLN A 149 16.32 -8.94 -7.86
CA GLN A 149 16.86 -7.98 -6.89
C GLN A 149 17.93 -8.60 -5.98
N GLN A 150 17.99 -9.93 -5.87
CA GLN A 150 19.07 -10.68 -5.21
C GLN A 150 20.02 -11.24 -6.30
N PRO A 151 21.09 -10.54 -6.71
CA PRO A 151 22.05 -11.13 -7.63
C PRO A 151 22.65 -12.40 -7.00
N ASP A 152 22.79 -13.46 -7.81
CA ASP A 152 23.41 -14.74 -7.49
C ASP A 152 24.40 -14.62 -6.33
N ASN A 153 24.09 -15.22 -5.18
CA ASN A 153 25.10 -15.46 -4.16
C ASN A 153 26.13 -16.42 -4.78
N PRO A 154 27.39 -16.02 -5.01
CA PRO A 154 28.38 -16.86 -5.70
C PRO A 154 28.71 -18.15 -4.94
N ASP A 155 28.21 -18.32 -3.71
CA ASP A 155 28.46 -19.49 -2.86
C ASP A 155 27.64 -20.74 -3.24
N ASN A 156 26.65 -20.63 -4.14
CA ASN A 156 25.84 -21.79 -4.56
C ASN A 156 26.38 -22.53 -5.80
N ARG A 157 27.64 -22.26 -6.21
CA ARG A 157 28.34 -22.94 -7.32
C ARG A 157 29.48 -23.85 -6.85
N ARG A 158 29.44 -24.31 -5.60
CA ARG A 158 30.38 -25.31 -5.08
C ARG A 158 29.65 -26.41 -4.31
N THR A 159 29.14 -27.40 -5.06
CA THR A 159 29.18 -28.83 -4.72
C THR A 159 28.93 -29.63 -5.99
#